data_AF-A0A7L5YIH5-F1
#
_entry.id   AF-A0A7L5YIH5-F1
#
_cell.length_a   1.000
_cell.length_b   1.000
_cell.length_c   1.000
_cell.angle_alpha   90.00
_cell.angle_beta   90.00
_cell.angle_gamma   90.00
#
_symmetry.space_group_name_H-M   'P 1'
#
loop_
_entity.id
_entity.type
_entity.pdbx_description
1 polymer ?
#
loop_
_entity_poly.entity_id
_entity_poly.type
_entity_poly.pdbx_seq_one_letter_code
_entity_poly.pdbx_strand_id
1 'polypeptide(L)'
;MVFTLTFPGKWPEVTLRAFWNEVVMPWFFLSGLILLFGYSTGYLDWFPPDLVMAWMLATPIAMWVAHRIVRKILPRLLLLEGGRRRALIVGAGHLGTELRGRFANDSALGVDVVGFFDDRTLDRTELTDPAKLLGRLADIPEYVNRHGIDLVYITLPMASQPRTLNLLDALRDTTASVYFVPDIFVSDLIQARVDHIHGMPVVALTESPTLGVSGIGKRISDIAIASLILLVIWPVLLILAVGVKLSSPGPIIFKQRRYGLDGQEILVYKFRSMRVCDDGDTIKQAGRSDPRITRFGSFIRRTSLDELPQFINVLQGRMSVVGPRPHAVAHNEQYRKLIKGYMLRHKVKPGITGWAQVNGLRGETETLDKMRARVQYDIDYMRNWSLGFDLMIIGKTLAVVWRDQNAY
;
A
#
# COMPACT_ATOMS: atom_id res chain seq x y z
N MET A 1 14.36 -13.37 -12.00
CA MET A 1 13.88 -14.74 -11.70
C MET A 1 14.84 -15.54 -10.83
N VAL A 2 16.16 -15.50 -11.06
CA VAL A 2 17.13 -16.27 -10.23
C VAL A 2 17.23 -15.73 -8.79
N PHE A 3 17.21 -14.40 -8.60
CA PHE A 3 17.28 -13.79 -7.27
C PHE A 3 16.07 -14.10 -6.36
N THR A 4 14.88 -14.29 -6.94
CA THR A 4 13.66 -14.72 -6.24
C THR A 4 13.67 -16.21 -5.84
N LEU A 5 14.58 -17.00 -6.40
CA LEU A 5 14.68 -18.44 -6.10
C LEU A 5 15.63 -18.73 -4.93
N THR A 6 16.53 -17.80 -4.59
CA THR A 6 17.59 -18.00 -3.60
C THR A 6 17.40 -17.26 -2.28
N PHE A 7 16.46 -16.30 -2.21
CA PHE A 7 16.12 -15.58 -0.98
C PHE A 7 14.82 -16.16 -0.38
N PRO A 8 14.65 -16.23 0.96
CA PRO A 8 13.36 -16.54 1.59
C PRO A 8 12.40 -15.34 1.46
N GLY A 9 12.16 -14.88 0.23
CA GLY A 9 11.35 -13.72 -0.11
C GLY A 9 10.20 -14.16 -1.00
N LYS A 10 8.99 -14.16 -0.42
CA LYS A 10 7.68 -14.38 -1.07
C LYS A 10 7.73 -15.36 -2.25
N TRP A 11 7.55 -16.64 -1.97
CA TRP A 11 6.96 -17.54 -2.96
C TRP A 11 5.56 -17.02 -3.24
N PRO A 12 5.23 -16.52 -4.46
CA PRO A 12 3.90 -16.01 -4.71
C PRO A 12 2.93 -17.17 -4.48
N GLU A 13 1.98 -17.00 -3.56
CA GLU A 13 0.78 -17.81 -3.61
C GLU A 13 0.15 -17.52 -4.98
N VAL A 14 0.33 -18.45 -5.91
CA VAL A 14 -0.26 -18.38 -7.25
C VAL A 14 -1.75 -18.66 -7.12
N THR A 15 -2.46 -17.74 -6.47
CA THR A 15 -3.89 -17.59 -6.67
C THR A 15 -4.10 -17.31 -8.15
N LEU A 16 -5.21 -17.81 -8.71
CA LEU A 16 -5.59 -17.52 -10.10
C LEU A 16 -5.58 -16.01 -10.37
N ARG A 17 -5.92 -15.21 -9.35
CA ARG A 17 -5.87 -13.76 -9.38
C ARG A 17 -4.46 -13.18 -9.49
N ALA A 18 -3.49 -13.71 -8.75
CA ALA A 18 -2.09 -13.28 -8.86
C ALA A 18 -1.53 -13.61 -10.24
N PHE A 19 -1.75 -14.83 -10.74
CA PHE A 19 -1.32 -15.22 -12.09
C PHE A 19 -1.94 -14.32 -13.17
N TRP A 20 -3.24 -14.02 -13.04
CA TRP A 20 -3.94 -13.13 -13.96
C TRP A 20 -3.32 -11.72 -13.98
N ASN A 21 -3.03 -11.16 -12.80
CA ASN A 21 -2.52 -9.80 -12.69
C ASN A 21 -1.04 -9.66 -13.03
N GLU A 22 -0.22 -10.68 -12.74
CA GLU A 22 1.24 -10.61 -12.88
C GLU A 22 1.75 -11.16 -14.21
N VAL A 23 1.01 -12.09 -14.84
CA VAL A 23 1.44 -12.76 -16.07
C VAL A 23 0.49 -12.45 -17.22
N VAL A 24 -0.81 -12.73 -17.06
CA VAL A 24 -1.76 -12.65 -18.18
C VAL A 24 -1.99 -11.20 -18.62
N MET A 25 -2.34 -10.30 -17.71
CA MET A 25 -2.61 -8.90 -18.03
C MET A 25 -1.39 -8.18 -18.64
N PRO A 26 -0.17 -8.28 -18.06
CA PRO A 26 1.01 -7.68 -18.67
C PRO A 26 1.37 -8.30 -20.02
N TRP A 27 1.20 -9.61 -20.20
CA TRP A 27 1.44 -10.29 -21.47
C TRP A 27 0.54 -9.76 -22.59
N PHE A 28 -0.76 -9.67 -22.36
CA PHE A 28 -1.69 -9.14 -23.36
C PHE A 28 -1.47 -7.66 -23.63
N PHE A 29 -1.13 -6.88 -22.61
CA PHE A 29 -0.77 -5.46 -22.78
C PHE A 29 0.49 -5.30 -23.64
N LEU A 30 1.57 -6.03 -23.32
CA LEU A 30 2.82 -5.98 -24.08
C LEU A 30 2.63 -6.52 -25.50
N SER A 31 1.93 -7.63 -25.66
CA SER A 31 1.59 -8.19 -26.97
C SER A 31 0.78 -7.19 -27.79
N GLY A 32 -0.19 -6.51 -27.18
CA GLY A 32 -0.94 -5.43 -27.84
C GLY A 32 -0.07 -4.28 -28.30
N LEU A 33 0.91 -3.85 -27.50
CA LEU A 33 1.88 -2.83 -27.92
C LEU A 33 2.78 -3.30 -29.07
N ILE A 34 3.24 -4.56 -29.03
CA ILE A 34 4.05 -5.16 -30.11
C ILE A 34 3.23 -5.25 -31.39
N LEU A 35 1.96 -5.65 -31.31
CA LEU A 35 1.06 -5.69 -32.48
C LEU A 35 0.79 -4.30 -33.03
N LEU A 36 0.53 -3.31 -32.17
CA LEU A 36 0.33 -1.93 -32.60
C LEU A 36 1.57 -1.39 -33.32
N PHE A 37 2.77 -1.67 -32.79
CA PHE A 37 4.03 -1.31 -33.42
C PHE A 37 4.24 -2.06 -34.74
N GLY A 38 3.98 -3.37 -34.78
CA GLY A 38 4.08 -4.18 -35.99
C GLY A 38 3.13 -3.71 -37.08
N TYR A 39 1.91 -3.30 -36.70
CA TYR A 39 0.93 -2.72 -37.60
C TYR A 39 1.38 -1.35 -38.12
N SER A 40 1.88 -0.46 -37.25
CA SER A 40 2.30 0.88 -37.67
C SER A 40 3.54 0.90 -38.56
N THR A 41 4.39 -0.13 -38.46
CA THR A 41 5.63 -0.29 -39.23
C THR A 41 5.48 -1.19 -40.45
N GLY A 42 4.36 -1.90 -40.60
CA GLY A 42 4.14 -2.89 -41.66
C GLY A 42 4.86 -4.23 -41.46
N TYR A 43 5.59 -4.41 -40.35
CA TYR A 43 6.24 -5.69 -40.04
C TYR A 43 5.23 -6.82 -39.77
N LEU A 44 3.99 -6.49 -39.40
CA LEU A 44 2.98 -7.51 -39.13
C LEU A 44 2.67 -8.37 -40.36
N ASP A 45 2.80 -7.81 -41.56
CA ASP A 45 2.57 -8.50 -42.84
C ASP A 45 3.64 -9.57 -43.13
N TRP A 46 4.77 -9.53 -42.44
CA TRP A 46 5.85 -10.51 -42.60
C TRP A 46 5.59 -11.80 -41.81
N PHE A 47 4.58 -11.82 -40.94
CA PHE A 47 4.24 -12.96 -40.11
C PHE A 47 2.84 -13.47 -40.43
N PRO A 48 2.64 -14.79 -40.61
CA PRO A 48 1.30 -15.36 -40.77
C PRO A 48 0.40 -15.02 -39.56
N PRO A 49 -0.85 -14.56 -39.77
CA PRO A 49 -1.77 -14.22 -38.68
C PRO A 49 -2.00 -15.37 -37.69
N ASP A 50 -2.04 -16.61 -38.19
CA ASP A 50 -2.22 -17.81 -37.38
C ASP A 50 -1.05 -18.04 -36.43
N LEU A 51 0.19 -17.73 -36.86
CA LEU A 51 1.38 -17.86 -36.03
C LEU A 51 1.36 -16.84 -34.88
N VAL A 52 0.99 -15.60 -35.19
CA VAL A 52 0.88 -14.51 -34.20
C VAL A 52 -0.19 -14.85 -33.15
N MET A 53 -1.35 -15.34 -33.59
CA MET A 53 -2.44 -15.74 -32.70
C MET A 53 -2.08 -16.96 -31.86
N ALA A 54 -1.43 -17.97 -32.45
CA ALA A 54 -0.94 -19.13 -31.73
C ALA A 54 0.09 -18.75 -30.67
N TRP A 55 1.05 -17.87 -30.99
CA TRP A 55 2.04 -17.36 -30.05
C TRP A 55 1.41 -16.60 -28.89
N MET A 56 0.45 -15.72 -29.16
CA MET A 56 -0.26 -14.94 -28.14
C MET A 56 -1.00 -15.82 -27.13
N LEU A 57 -1.62 -16.91 -27.58
CA LEU A 57 -2.41 -17.80 -26.72
C LEU A 57 -1.58 -18.90 -26.07
N ALA A 58 -0.60 -19.45 -26.77
CA ALA A 58 0.23 -20.55 -26.26
C ALA A 58 1.19 -20.09 -25.17
N THR A 59 1.73 -18.87 -25.26
CA THR A 59 2.76 -18.40 -24.32
C THR A 59 2.26 -18.29 -22.87
N PRO A 60 1.07 -17.70 -22.57
CA PRO A 60 0.53 -17.69 -21.20
C PRO A 60 0.28 -19.10 -20.65
N ILE A 61 -0.20 -20.01 -21.50
CA ILE A 61 -0.45 -21.41 -21.10
C ILE A 61 0.88 -22.10 -20.80
N ALA A 62 1.87 -21.95 -21.67
CA ALA A 62 3.21 -22.48 -21.48
C ALA A 62 3.87 -21.93 -20.22
N MET A 63 3.76 -20.62 -19.96
CA MET A 63 4.23 -20.00 -18.73
C MET A 63 3.51 -20.54 -17.49
N TRP A 64 2.19 -20.74 -17.54
CA TRP A 64 1.43 -21.33 -16.44
C TRP A 64 1.89 -22.76 -16.14
N VAL A 65 2.02 -23.58 -17.18
CA VAL A 65 2.49 -24.97 -17.08
C VAL A 65 3.92 -25.01 -16.54
N ALA A 66 4.83 -24.20 -17.10
CA ALA A 66 6.21 -24.10 -16.63
C ALA A 66 6.27 -23.71 -15.15
N HIS A 67 5.48 -22.72 -14.71
CA HIS A 67 5.43 -22.30 -13.32
C HIS A 67 4.92 -23.41 -12.38
N ARG A 68 3.92 -24.20 -12.82
CA ARG A 68 3.42 -25.36 -12.08
C ARG A 68 4.45 -26.49 -11.99
N ILE A 69 5.17 -26.74 -13.07
CA ILE A 69 6.24 -27.75 -13.14
C ILE A 69 7.38 -27.34 -12.22
N VAL A 70 7.89 -26.12 -12.37
CA VAL A 70 8.96 -25.57 -11.50
C VAL A 70 8.54 -25.67 -10.04
N ARG A 71 7.30 -25.30 -9.68
CA ARG A 71 6.83 -25.42 -8.28
C ARG A 71 6.81 -26.86 -7.74
N LYS A 72 6.51 -27.85 -8.58
CA LYS A 72 6.51 -29.27 -8.14
C LYS A 72 7.92 -29.85 -8.07
N ILE A 73 8.79 -29.44 -8.98
CA ILE A 73 10.11 -30.03 -9.17
C ILE A 73 11.16 -29.31 -8.30
N LEU A 74 11.12 -27.99 -8.22
CA LEU A 74 12.13 -27.18 -7.54
C LEU A 74 12.31 -27.53 -6.05
N PRO A 75 11.25 -27.73 -5.23
CA PRO A 75 11.44 -28.19 -3.85
C PRO A 75 12.11 -29.56 -3.80
N ARG A 76 11.81 -30.46 -4.75
CA ARG A 76 12.43 -31.79 -4.83
C ARG A 76 13.89 -31.70 -5.26
N LEU A 77 14.22 -30.82 -6.20
CA LEU A 77 15.60 -30.58 -6.64
C LEU A 77 16.44 -29.92 -5.54
N LEU A 78 15.88 -28.93 -4.83
CA LEU A 78 16.56 -28.29 -3.70
C LEU A 78 16.81 -29.29 -2.55
N LEU A 79 15.89 -30.24 -2.33
CA LEU A 79 16.10 -31.34 -1.38
C LEU A 79 17.19 -32.33 -1.84
N LEU A 80 17.39 -32.49 -3.15
CA LEU A 80 18.41 -33.38 -3.74
C LEU A 80 19.82 -32.75 -3.72
N GLU A 81 19.95 -31.44 -3.91
CA GLU A 81 21.24 -30.73 -3.87
C GLU A 81 21.69 -30.33 -2.45
N GLY A 82 20.77 -30.18 -1.48
CA GLY A 82 21.12 -29.57 -0.19
C GLY A 82 20.26 -29.92 1.03
N GLY A 83 19.49 -31.01 0.99
CA GLY A 83 18.74 -31.51 2.16
C GLY A 83 17.69 -30.55 2.74
N ARG A 84 16.96 -30.99 3.78
CA ARG A 84 16.18 -30.06 4.62
C ARG A 84 17.16 -29.34 5.54
N ARG A 85 17.20 -28.00 5.47
CA ARG A 85 18.03 -27.21 6.38
C ARG A 85 17.40 -27.18 7.76
N ARG A 86 18.17 -27.54 8.78
CA ARG A 86 17.69 -27.57 10.17
C ARG A 86 17.83 -26.19 10.79
N ALA A 87 16.74 -25.67 11.35
CA ALA A 87 16.69 -24.34 11.94
C ALA A 87 16.40 -24.37 13.44
N LEU A 88 17.03 -23.46 14.17
CA LEU A 88 16.68 -23.09 15.54
C LEU A 88 16.11 -21.68 15.59
N ILE A 89 15.19 -21.44 16.51
CA ILE A 89 14.67 -20.10 16.80
C ILE A 89 15.09 -19.70 18.21
N VAL A 90 15.73 -18.54 18.33
CA VAL A 90 16.17 -17.96 19.59
C VAL A 90 15.18 -16.87 19.99
N GLY A 91 14.42 -17.15 21.05
CA GLY A 91 13.30 -16.35 21.52
C GLY A 91 11.96 -17.04 21.28
N ALA A 92 11.35 -17.53 22.36
CA ALA A 92 10.07 -18.23 22.38
C ALA A 92 8.87 -17.29 22.64
N GLY A 93 8.95 -16.03 22.20
CA GLY A 93 7.82 -15.09 22.24
C GLY A 93 6.99 -15.10 20.95
N HIS A 94 6.04 -14.17 20.83
CA HIS A 94 5.17 -14.01 19.68
C HIS A 94 5.86 -14.12 18.32
N LEU A 95 6.92 -13.34 18.12
CA LEU A 95 7.63 -13.29 16.84
C LEU A 95 8.25 -14.66 16.48
N GLY A 96 8.76 -15.39 17.46
CA GLY A 96 9.34 -16.72 17.25
C GLY A 96 8.29 -17.78 16.95
N THR A 97 7.15 -17.76 17.65
CA THR A 97 6.05 -18.70 17.40
C THR A 97 5.39 -18.43 16.04
N GLU A 98 5.21 -17.17 15.67
CA GLU A 98 4.71 -16.78 14.34
C GLU A 98 5.67 -17.23 13.23
N LEU A 99 6.98 -17.00 13.39
CA LEU A 99 7.99 -17.42 12.43
C LEU A 99 7.97 -18.94 12.21
N ARG A 100 7.88 -19.73 13.29
CA ARG A 100 7.72 -21.19 13.18
C ARG A 100 6.44 -21.56 12.44
N GLY A 101 5.32 -20.90 12.74
CA GLY A 101 4.06 -21.12 12.04
C GLY A 101 4.20 -20.91 10.53
N ARG A 102 4.94 -19.88 10.10
CA ARG A 102 5.22 -19.62 8.67
C ARG A 102 6.06 -20.73 8.03
N PHE A 103 7.08 -21.26 8.71
CA PHE A 103 7.85 -22.40 8.20
C PHE A 103 7.03 -23.69 8.14
N ALA A 104 6.17 -23.94 9.14
CA ALA A 104 5.31 -25.12 9.16
C ALA A 104 4.25 -25.11 8.04
N ASN A 105 3.74 -23.93 7.71
CA ASN A 105 2.73 -23.74 6.66
C ASN A 105 3.32 -23.82 5.24
N ASP A 106 4.62 -23.56 5.06
CA ASP A 106 5.28 -23.55 3.76
C ASP A 106 6.46 -24.53 3.67
N SER A 107 6.13 -25.81 3.48
CA SER A 107 7.12 -26.88 3.28
C SER A 107 8.04 -26.68 2.06
N ALA A 108 7.71 -25.77 1.13
CA ALA A 108 8.57 -25.46 -0.01
C ALA A 108 9.82 -24.66 0.38
N LEU A 109 9.84 -24.05 1.58
CA LEU A 109 11.01 -23.35 2.12
C LEU A 109 12.17 -24.29 2.44
N GLY A 110 11.92 -25.60 2.57
CA GLY A 110 12.97 -26.60 2.81
C GLY A 110 13.66 -26.45 4.17
N VAL A 111 13.02 -25.78 5.13
CA VAL A 111 13.55 -25.54 6.48
C VAL A 111 12.75 -26.34 7.50
N ASP A 112 13.44 -27.13 8.32
CA ASP A 112 12.85 -27.88 9.43
C ASP A 112 13.21 -27.20 10.76
N VAL A 113 12.22 -26.60 11.41
CA VAL A 113 12.41 -25.92 12.70
C VAL A 113 12.43 -26.96 13.82
N VAL A 114 13.63 -27.22 14.34
CA VAL A 114 13.87 -28.26 15.36
C VAL A 114 13.24 -27.87 16.70
N GLY A 115 13.41 -26.61 17.11
CA GLY A 115 12.84 -26.09 18.34
C GLY A 115 13.32 -24.68 18.68
N PHE A 116 13.05 -24.29 19.93
CA PHE A 116 13.31 -22.97 20.47
C PHE A 116 14.36 -23.00 21.57
N PHE A 117 15.08 -21.89 21.69
CA PHE A 117 15.94 -21.60 22.83
C PHE A 117 15.53 -20.25 23.43
N ASP A 118 15.35 -20.19 24.75
CA ASP A 118 14.99 -18.98 25.49
C ASP A 118 15.52 -19.08 26.92
N ASP A 119 16.04 -17.98 27.47
CA ASP A 119 16.52 -17.94 28.87
C ASP A 119 15.37 -17.80 29.87
N ARG A 120 14.18 -17.41 29.40
CA ARG A 120 12.98 -17.30 30.22
C ARG A 120 12.42 -18.68 30.53
N THR A 121 11.74 -18.77 31.67
CA THR A 121 10.95 -19.93 32.07
C THR A 121 9.72 -20.07 31.16
N LEU A 122 9.22 -21.30 31.00
CA LEU A 122 8.12 -21.65 30.08
C LEU A 122 6.86 -20.78 30.26
N ASP A 123 6.54 -20.41 31.51
CA ASP A 123 5.41 -19.53 31.88
C ASP A 123 5.49 -18.12 31.29
N ARG A 124 6.68 -17.69 30.85
CA ARG A 124 6.93 -16.38 30.23
C ARG A 124 7.17 -16.47 28.73
N THR A 125 6.87 -17.62 28.13
CA THR A 125 6.94 -17.90 26.70
C THR A 125 5.55 -18.09 26.11
N GLU A 126 5.42 -18.07 24.79
CA GLU A 126 4.17 -18.36 24.08
C GLU A 126 4.11 -19.81 23.56
N LEU A 127 4.98 -20.70 24.08
CA LEU A 127 5.01 -22.09 23.66
C LEU A 127 3.89 -22.88 24.32
N THR A 128 3.11 -23.58 23.50
CA THR A 128 2.09 -24.54 23.94
C THR A 128 2.66 -25.92 24.22
N ASP A 129 3.79 -26.27 23.60
CA ASP A 129 4.48 -27.56 23.74
C ASP A 129 5.84 -27.35 24.45
N PRO A 130 5.97 -27.72 25.73
CA PRO A 130 7.22 -27.62 26.49
C PRO A 130 8.39 -28.39 25.86
N ALA A 131 8.12 -29.49 25.15
CA ALA A 131 9.17 -30.31 24.53
C ALA A 131 9.88 -29.58 23.38
N LYS A 132 9.33 -28.45 22.93
CA LYS A 132 9.92 -27.61 21.89
C LYS A 132 10.87 -26.55 22.43
N LEU A 133 10.96 -26.35 23.74
CA LEU A 133 12.01 -25.56 24.38
C LEU A 133 13.22 -26.47 24.65
N LEU A 134 14.25 -26.34 23.83
CA LEU A 134 15.39 -27.26 23.81
C LEU A 134 16.46 -26.92 24.85
N GLY A 135 16.51 -25.67 25.31
CA GLY A 135 17.48 -25.21 26.30
C GLY A 135 17.57 -23.68 26.40
N ARG A 136 18.67 -23.21 27.00
CA ARG A 136 18.98 -21.79 27.20
C ARG A 136 19.94 -21.28 26.13
N LEU A 137 20.12 -19.97 26.05
CA LEU A 137 20.97 -19.36 25.02
C LEU A 137 22.43 -19.85 25.07
N ALA A 138 22.93 -20.16 26.27
CA ALA A 138 24.28 -20.68 26.48
C ALA A 138 24.52 -22.06 25.85
N ASP A 139 23.46 -22.86 25.67
CA ASP A 139 23.55 -24.23 25.16
C ASP A 139 23.55 -24.29 23.63
N ILE A 140 23.20 -23.18 22.96
CA ILE A 140 23.02 -23.12 21.50
C ILE A 140 24.29 -23.52 20.73
N PRO A 141 25.50 -23.00 21.01
CA PRO A 141 26.68 -23.31 20.21
C PRO A 141 27.02 -24.81 20.23
N GLU A 142 26.93 -25.43 21.41
CA GLU A 142 27.14 -26.86 21.55
C GLU A 142 26.07 -27.67 20.81
N TYR A 143 24.80 -27.26 20.92
CA TYR A 143 23.70 -27.91 20.23
C TYR A 143 23.84 -27.82 18.71
N VAL A 144 24.23 -26.65 18.19
CA VAL A 144 24.44 -26.41 16.76
C VAL A 144 25.47 -27.39 16.19
N ASN A 145 26.61 -27.52 16.87
CA ASN A 145 27.69 -28.41 16.45
C ASN A 145 27.33 -29.89 16.56
N ARG A 146 26.66 -30.29 17.65
CA ARG A 146 26.28 -31.71 17.87
C ARG A 146 25.17 -32.19 16.94
N HIS A 147 24.24 -31.32 16.57
CA HIS A 147 23.04 -31.70 15.83
C HIS A 147 23.07 -31.26 14.36
N GLY A 148 24.13 -30.62 13.89
CA GLY A 148 24.24 -30.16 12.50
C GLY A 148 23.13 -29.18 12.15
N ILE A 149 23.04 -28.09 12.91
CA ILE A 149 22.06 -27.03 12.66
C ILE A 149 22.62 -26.06 11.61
N ASP A 150 21.86 -25.85 10.54
CA ASP A 150 22.28 -25.00 9.42
C ASP A 150 21.89 -23.53 9.62
N LEU A 151 20.80 -23.28 10.33
CA LEU A 151 20.16 -21.95 10.43
C LEU A 151 19.83 -21.61 11.89
N VAL A 152 20.15 -20.39 12.31
CA VAL A 152 19.75 -19.85 13.63
C VAL A 152 19.02 -18.53 13.42
N TYR A 153 17.74 -18.48 13.77
CA TYR A 153 16.92 -17.26 13.70
C TYR A 153 16.82 -16.61 15.06
N ILE A 154 17.31 -15.37 15.20
CA ILE A 154 17.23 -14.59 16.43
C ILE A 154 16.03 -13.65 16.34
N THR A 155 15.05 -13.87 17.20
CA THR A 155 13.84 -13.01 17.33
C THR A 155 13.87 -12.18 18.61
N LEU A 156 15.01 -12.15 19.32
CA LEU A 156 15.23 -11.32 20.49
C LEU A 156 15.71 -9.92 20.08
N PRO A 157 15.37 -8.85 20.84
CA PRO A 157 15.86 -7.52 20.57
C PRO A 157 17.39 -7.44 20.50
N MET A 158 17.93 -6.93 19.38
CA MET A 158 19.37 -6.74 19.17
C MET A 158 19.93 -5.52 19.90
N ALA A 159 19.10 -4.49 20.11
CA ALA A 159 19.55 -3.25 20.72
C ALA A 159 19.88 -3.47 22.22
N SER A 160 21.13 -3.22 22.59
CA SER A 160 21.58 -3.05 23.99
C SER A 160 21.43 -4.25 24.94
N GLN A 161 21.34 -5.48 24.42
CA GLN A 161 21.34 -6.69 25.25
C GLN A 161 22.68 -7.43 25.14
N PRO A 162 23.52 -7.43 26.20
CA PRO A 162 24.78 -8.19 26.21
C PRO A 162 24.61 -9.67 25.88
N ARG A 163 23.46 -10.25 26.23
CA ARG A 163 23.14 -11.67 25.99
C ARG A 163 23.07 -12.02 24.50
N THR A 164 22.45 -11.17 23.68
CA THR A 164 22.33 -11.41 22.24
C THR A 164 23.68 -11.26 21.54
N LEU A 165 24.49 -10.29 21.97
CA LEU A 165 25.86 -10.11 21.46
C LEU A 165 26.77 -11.28 21.84
N ASN A 166 26.71 -11.75 23.08
CA ASN A 166 27.47 -12.92 23.54
C ASN A 166 27.08 -14.18 22.76
N LEU A 167 25.79 -14.37 22.48
CA LEU A 167 25.32 -15.47 21.63
C LEU A 167 25.86 -15.35 20.20
N LEU A 168 25.79 -14.16 19.60
CA LEU A 168 26.33 -13.93 18.26
C LEU A 168 27.82 -14.26 18.20
N ASP A 169 28.59 -13.84 19.21
CA ASP A 169 30.03 -14.12 19.30
C ASP A 169 30.28 -15.62 19.45
N ALA A 170 29.53 -16.30 20.32
CA ALA A 170 29.63 -17.75 20.51
C ALA A 170 29.22 -18.57 19.26
N LEU A 171 28.35 -18.02 18.41
CA LEU A 171 27.94 -18.64 17.15
C LEU A 171 28.96 -18.43 16.02
N ARG A 172 29.92 -17.50 16.14
CA ARG A 172 30.95 -17.26 15.11
C ARG A 172 31.85 -18.47 14.87
N ASP A 173 32.03 -19.30 15.89
CA ASP A 173 32.81 -20.54 15.80
C ASP A 173 31.98 -21.74 15.28
N THR A 174 30.75 -21.49 14.81
CA THR A 174 29.88 -22.50 14.20
C THR A 174 29.71 -22.24 12.70
N THR A 175 29.31 -23.26 11.94
CA THR A 175 29.00 -23.11 10.51
C THR A 175 27.56 -22.66 10.24
N ALA A 176 26.77 -22.44 11.29
CA ALA A 176 25.37 -22.08 11.14
C ALA A 176 25.21 -20.65 10.62
N SER A 177 24.31 -20.47 9.65
CA SER A 177 23.93 -19.15 9.17
C SER A 177 22.98 -18.49 10.17
N VAL A 178 23.36 -17.32 10.69
CA VAL A 178 22.59 -16.59 11.69
C VAL A 178 21.77 -15.48 11.03
N TYR A 179 20.46 -15.48 11.30
CA TYR A 179 19.50 -14.50 10.77
C TYR A 179 18.87 -13.74 11.92
N PHE A 180 18.81 -12.41 11.81
CA PHE A 180 18.03 -11.58 12.72
C PHE A 180 16.65 -11.32 12.15
N VAL A 181 15.62 -11.57 12.94
CA VAL A 181 14.23 -11.29 12.59
C VAL A 181 13.78 -10.10 13.42
N PRO A 182 13.71 -8.90 12.82
CA PRO A 182 13.27 -7.72 13.54
C PRO A 182 11.76 -7.78 13.79
N ASP A 183 11.34 -7.35 14.98
CA ASP A 183 9.93 -7.13 15.30
C ASP A 183 9.44 -5.84 14.63
N ILE A 184 9.12 -5.93 13.34
CA ILE A 184 8.55 -4.83 12.55
C ILE A 184 7.05 -5.06 12.28
N PHE A 185 6.42 -6.03 12.95
CA PHE A 185 5.00 -6.34 12.79
C PHE A 185 4.13 -5.63 13.84
N VAL A 186 4.57 -4.48 14.33
CA VAL A 186 3.73 -3.62 15.18
C VAL A 186 2.55 -3.08 14.35
N SER A 187 1.34 -3.31 14.83
CA SER A 187 0.05 -3.18 14.12
C SER A 187 -0.27 -1.82 13.48
N ASP A 188 0.54 -0.78 13.69
CA ASP A 188 0.30 0.61 13.28
C ASP A 188 1.25 1.13 12.18
N LEU A 189 2.16 0.31 11.65
CA LEU A 189 3.12 0.76 10.63
C LEU A 189 2.47 0.89 9.25
N ILE A 190 2.86 1.92 8.48
CA ILE A 190 2.28 2.23 7.17
C ILE A 190 2.97 1.41 6.07
N GLN A 191 4.27 1.18 6.20
CA GLN A 191 5.08 0.27 5.40
C GLN A 191 6.48 0.26 6.02
N ALA A 192 6.91 -0.87 6.55
CA ALA A 192 8.29 -1.03 6.96
C ALA A 192 9.16 -1.26 5.74
N ARG A 193 10.15 -0.40 5.49
CA ARG A 193 11.15 -0.61 4.43
C ARG A 193 12.54 -0.61 5.01
N VAL A 194 13.35 -1.57 4.56
CA VAL A 194 14.79 -1.56 4.83
C VAL A 194 15.44 -0.75 3.72
N ASP A 195 16.07 0.35 4.07
CA ASP A 195 16.87 1.19 3.17
C ASP A 195 18.33 1.20 3.64
N HIS A 196 19.24 1.74 2.83
CA HIS A 196 20.66 1.86 3.17
C HIS A 196 21.12 3.31 3.04
N ILE A 197 21.57 3.91 4.15
CA ILE A 197 22.18 5.24 4.16
C ILE A 197 23.70 5.03 4.27
N HIS A 198 24.43 5.22 3.16
CA HIS A 198 25.88 5.01 3.10
C HIS A 198 26.35 3.65 3.64
N GLY A 199 25.62 2.58 3.31
CA GLY A 199 25.91 1.22 3.77
C GLY A 199 25.39 0.88 5.17
N MET A 200 24.80 1.84 5.88
CA MET A 200 24.09 1.58 7.14
C MET A 200 22.64 1.18 6.85
N PRO A 201 22.21 -0.05 7.23
CA PRO A 201 20.82 -0.45 7.07
C PRO A 201 19.93 0.35 8.03
N VAL A 202 18.88 0.96 7.51
CA VAL A 202 17.86 1.69 8.27
C VAL A 202 16.49 1.10 7.99
N VAL A 203 15.63 1.07 9.02
CA VAL A 203 14.25 0.59 8.88
C VAL A 203 13.32 1.78 9.00
N ALA A 204 12.72 2.20 7.89
CA ALA A 204 11.70 3.23 7.88
C ALA A 204 10.38 2.65 8.43
N LEU A 205 9.85 3.25 9.49
CA LEU A 205 8.63 2.77 10.18
C LEU A 205 7.35 3.46 9.66
N THR A 206 7.44 4.76 9.36
CA THR A 206 6.31 5.61 8.94
C THR A 206 6.67 6.45 7.73
N GLU A 207 6.76 5.79 6.57
CA GLU A 207 7.13 6.43 5.31
C GLU A 207 5.97 6.52 4.31
N SER A 208 6.08 7.44 3.36
CA SER A 208 5.11 7.57 2.27
C SER A 208 5.23 6.39 1.30
N PRO A 209 4.14 5.70 0.93
CA PRO A 209 4.17 4.65 -0.10
C PRO A 209 4.56 5.19 -1.49
N THR A 210 4.49 6.51 -1.66
CA THR A 210 4.77 7.23 -2.91
C THR A 210 6.15 7.89 -2.91
N LEU A 211 7.05 7.50 -2.02
CA LEU A 211 8.45 7.94 -2.09
C LEU A 211 9.18 7.21 -3.25
N GLY A 212 10.15 7.88 -3.86
CA GLY A 212 11.00 7.29 -4.91
C GLY A 212 10.29 7.03 -6.25
N VAL A 213 10.68 5.95 -6.95
CA VAL A 213 10.20 5.60 -8.31
C VAL A 213 8.68 5.43 -8.36
N SER A 214 8.09 4.85 -7.31
CA SER A 214 6.64 4.72 -7.15
C SER A 214 5.91 6.07 -7.18
N GLY A 215 6.51 7.11 -6.61
CA GLY A 215 5.99 8.48 -6.63
C GLY A 215 5.97 9.11 -8.01
N ILE A 216 6.98 8.82 -8.84
CA ILE A 216 7.04 9.28 -10.23
C ILE A 216 5.90 8.64 -11.03
N GLY A 217 5.73 7.31 -10.92
CA GLY A 217 4.63 6.60 -11.58
C GLY A 217 3.25 7.13 -11.15
N LYS A 218 3.06 7.36 -9.85
CA LYS A 218 1.86 8.01 -9.31
C LYS A 218 1.63 9.39 -9.91
N ARG A 219 2.68 10.21 -9.99
CA ARG A 219 2.59 11.58 -10.52
C ARG A 219 2.21 11.60 -12.00
N ILE A 220 2.81 10.73 -12.81
CA ILE A 220 2.49 10.60 -14.24
C ILE A 220 1.03 10.18 -14.40
N SER A 221 0.59 9.18 -13.64
CA SER A 221 -0.81 8.73 -13.63
C SER A 221 -1.78 9.86 -13.26
N ASP A 222 -1.48 10.62 -12.19
CA ASP A 222 -2.31 11.75 -11.76
C ASP A 222 -2.42 12.85 -12.84
N ILE A 223 -1.31 13.17 -13.53
CA ILE A 223 -1.32 14.15 -14.61
C ILE A 223 -2.14 13.63 -15.80
N ALA A 224 -1.91 12.39 -16.23
CA ALA A 224 -2.59 11.81 -17.38
C ALA A 224 -4.11 11.74 -17.14
N ILE A 225 -4.53 11.25 -15.98
CA ILE A 225 -5.95 11.12 -15.61
C ILE A 225 -6.59 12.50 -15.45
N ALA A 226 -5.94 13.43 -14.74
CA ALA A 226 -6.50 14.78 -14.56
C ALA A 226 -6.62 15.54 -15.88
N SER A 227 -5.63 15.44 -16.77
CA SER A 227 -5.69 16.06 -18.11
C SER A 227 -6.82 15.47 -18.95
N LEU A 228 -6.97 14.14 -18.96
CA LEU A 228 -8.07 13.48 -19.68
C LEU A 228 -9.44 13.92 -19.16
N ILE A 229 -9.61 13.95 -17.83
CA ILE A 229 -10.87 14.40 -17.22
C ILE A 229 -11.14 15.86 -17.59
N LEU A 230 -10.16 16.76 -17.44
CA LEU A 230 -10.30 18.17 -17.78
C LEU A 230 -10.66 18.39 -19.25
N LEU A 231 -10.10 17.60 -20.16
CA LEU A 231 -10.43 17.63 -21.59
C LEU A 231 -11.88 17.22 -21.87
N VAL A 232 -12.47 16.34 -21.05
CA VAL A 232 -13.87 15.94 -21.22
C VAL A 232 -14.82 16.94 -20.55
N ILE A 233 -14.46 17.47 -19.37
CA ILE A 233 -15.36 18.29 -18.55
C ILE A 233 -15.25 19.80 -18.82
N TRP A 234 -14.35 20.28 -19.69
CA TRP A 234 -14.18 21.73 -19.91
C TRP A 234 -15.46 22.48 -20.29
N PRO A 235 -16.40 21.94 -21.11
CA PRO A 235 -17.63 22.65 -21.43
C PRO A 235 -18.52 22.78 -20.18
N VAL A 236 -18.55 21.74 -19.35
CA VAL A 236 -19.29 21.73 -18.09
C VAL A 236 -18.70 22.75 -17.11
N LEU A 237 -17.38 22.84 -17.00
CA LEU A 237 -16.71 23.85 -16.19
C LEU A 237 -17.10 25.27 -16.60
N LEU A 238 -17.20 25.54 -17.91
CA LEU A 238 -17.62 26.85 -18.43
C LEU A 238 -19.06 27.18 -18.04
N ILE A 239 -19.99 26.22 -18.22
CA ILE A 239 -21.40 26.39 -17.85
C ILE A 239 -21.54 26.66 -16.34
N LEU A 240 -20.83 25.89 -15.51
CA LEU A 240 -20.82 26.08 -14.07
C LEU A 240 -20.23 27.44 -13.67
N ALA A 241 -19.16 27.87 -14.32
CA ALA A 241 -18.54 29.17 -14.09
C ALA A 241 -19.50 30.34 -14.35
N VAL A 242 -20.26 30.29 -15.46
CA VAL A 242 -21.30 31.26 -15.78
C VAL A 242 -22.43 31.21 -14.75
N GLY A 243 -22.92 30.02 -14.39
CA GLY A 243 -23.96 29.85 -13.38
C GLY A 243 -23.58 30.42 -12.01
N VAL A 244 -22.34 30.20 -11.56
CA VAL A 244 -21.81 30.80 -10.33
C VAL A 244 -21.77 32.32 -10.43
N LYS A 245 -21.32 32.87 -11.57
CA LYS A 245 -21.19 34.32 -11.76
C LYS A 245 -22.54 35.04 -11.77
N LEU A 246 -23.57 34.41 -12.35
CA LEU A 246 -24.94 34.95 -12.38
C LEU A 246 -25.68 34.78 -11.04
N SER A 247 -25.29 33.80 -10.23
CA SER A 247 -25.98 33.50 -8.95
C SER A 247 -25.69 34.51 -7.82
N SER A 248 -24.51 35.14 -7.81
CA SER A 248 -24.12 36.16 -6.82
C SER A 248 -22.92 36.98 -7.30
N PRO A 249 -22.75 38.24 -6.86
CA PRO A 249 -21.57 39.05 -7.20
C PRO A 249 -20.29 38.49 -6.57
N GLY A 250 -19.15 38.59 -7.26
CA GLY A 250 -17.80 38.21 -6.78
C GLY A 250 -17.08 37.14 -7.63
N PRO A 251 -16.07 36.43 -7.08
CA PRO A 251 -15.22 35.50 -7.83
C PRO A 251 -15.91 34.15 -8.10
N ILE A 252 -15.58 33.54 -9.24
CA ILE A 252 -16.10 32.22 -9.65
C ILE A 252 -15.47 31.10 -8.80
N ILE A 253 -14.16 31.19 -8.59
CA ILE A 253 -13.37 30.20 -7.83
C ILE A 253 -13.19 30.69 -6.40
N PHE A 254 -13.61 29.85 -5.46
CA PHE A 254 -13.28 29.96 -4.05
C PHE A 254 -11.99 29.16 -3.78
N LYS A 255 -11.09 29.75 -2.99
CA LYS A 255 -9.82 29.14 -2.58
C LYS A 255 -9.90 28.87 -1.09
N GLN A 256 -9.56 27.66 -0.67
CA GLN A 256 -9.60 27.28 0.74
C GLN A 256 -8.29 26.63 1.18
N ARG A 257 -7.82 27.03 2.36
CA ARG A 257 -6.61 26.47 2.97
C ARG A 257 -6.88 25.09 3.58
N ARG A 258 -5.96 24.15 3.30
CA ARG A 258 -6.03 22.74 3.69
C ARG A 258 -4.63 22.20 3.96
N TYR A 259 -4.52 21.15 4.77
CA TYR A 259 -3.27 20.40 4.86
C TYR A 259 -3.09 19.48 3.64
N GLY A 260 -1.91 19.56 3.04
CA GLY A 260 -1.40 18.74 1.97
C GLY A 260 -0.39 17.70 2.47
N LEU A 261 0.57 17.37 1.61
CA LEU A 261 1.66 16.45 1.93
C LEU A 261 2.51 16.98 3.09
N ASP A 262 2.86 16.11 4.02
CA ASP A 262 3.60 16.39 5.26
C ASP A 262 2.99 17.53 6.11
N GLY A 263 1.69 17.76 5.97
CA GLY A 263 0.98 18.82 6.69
C GLY A 263 1.21 20.22 6.14
N GLN A 264 1.87 20.37 4.98
CA GLN A 264 2.07 21.67 4.35
C GLN A 264 0.73 22.29 3.93
N GLU A 265 0.58 23.60 4.10
CA GLU A 265 -0.64 24.30 3.71
C GLU A 265 -0.74 24.40 2.18
N ILE A 266 -1.88 23.97 1.64
CA ILE A 266 -2.20 24.06 0.21
C ILE A 266 -3.51 24.80 -0.01
N LEU A 267 -3.58 25.52 -1.13
CA LEU A 267 -4.82 26.12 -1.61
C LEU A 267 -5.59 25.13 -2.48
N VAL A 268 -6.79 24.78 -2.05
CA VAL A 268 -7.74 23.93 -2.79
C VAL A 268 -8.78 24.80 -3.47
N TYR A 269 -9.01 24.55 -4.76
CA TYR A 269 -9.94 25.30 -5.58
C TYR A 269 -11.31 24.65 -5.62
N LYS A 270 -12.36 25.44 -5.46
CA LYS A 270 -13.76 25.03 -5.63
C LYS A 270 -14.55 26.10 -6.35
N PHE A 271 -15.66 25.73 -6.97
CA PHE A 271 -16.64 26.74 -7.37
C PHE A 271 -17.29 27.34 -6.14
N ARG A 272 -17.47 28.66 -6.15
CA ARG A 272 -18.13 29.35 -5.06
C ARG A 272 -19.60 28.97 -5.02
N SER A 273 -20.03 28.36 -3.91
CA SER A 273 -21.42 27.96 -3.65
C SER A 273 -22.14 28.85 -2.63
N MET A 274 -21.40 29.70 -1.91
CA MET A 274 -21.91 30.57 -0.85
C MET A 274 -21.69 32.05 -1.19
N ARG A 275 -22.53 32.94 -0.62
CA ARG A 275 -22.41 34.41 -0.77
C ARG A 275 -21.17 34.97 -0.05
N VAL A 276 -20.74 34.30 1.02
CA VAL A 276 -19.57 34.67 1.82
C VAL A 276 -18.46 33.63 1.59
N CYS A 277 -17.22 34.09 1.51
CA CYS A 277 -16.02 33.25 1.37
C CYS A 277 -15.30 33.17 2.72
N ASP A 278 -15.69 32.25 3.61
CA ASP A 278 -15.03 32.06 4.91
C ASP A 278 -13.82 31.12 4.77
N ASP A 279 -12.61 31.64 5.03
CA ASP A 279 -11.34 30.90 5.08
C ASP A 279 -10.50 31.26 6.33
N GLY A 280 -11.16 31.69 7.41
CA GLY A 280 -10.51 32.07 8.68
C GLY A 280 -10.22 30.88 9.61
N ASP A 281 -9.67 31.15 10.80
CA ASP A 281 -9.25 30.11 11.76
C ASP A 281 -10.41 29.31 12.38
N THR A 282 -11.61 29.90 12.43
CA THR A 282 -12.83 29.28 12.95
C THR A 282 -13.86 29.09 11.84
N ILE A 283 -13.80 27.95 11.14
CA ILE A 283 -14.76 27.60 10.08
C ILE A 283 -15.85 26.72 10.69
N LYS A 284 -17.07 27.28 10.84
CA LYS A 284 -18.26 26.45 11.09
C LYS A 284 -18.57 25.63 9.84
N GLN A 285 -18.62 24.31 9.98
CA GLN A 285 -19.04 23.42 8.90
C GLN A 285 -20.45 23.82 8.44
N ALA A 286 -20.59 24.07 7.13
CA ALA A 286 -21.85 24.55 6.56
C ALA A 286 -22.86 23.39 6.47
N GLY A 287 -23.89 23.42 7.33
CA GLY A 287 -24.96 22.43 7.36
C GLY A 287 -25.90 22.50 6.15
N ARG A 288 -26.83 21.54 6.06
CA ARG A 288 -27.76 21.38 4.92
C ARG A 288 -28.63 22.62 4.63
N SER A 289 -28.93 23.42 5.65
CA SER A 289 -29.83 24.57 5.56
C SER A 289 -29.13 25.91 5.86
N ASP A 290 -27.88 26.07 5.43
CA ASP A 290 -27.12 27.29 5.69
C ASP A 290 -27.59 28.46 4.80
N PRO A 291 -28.04 29.60 5.37
CA PRO A 291 -28.60 30.73 4.62
C PRO A 291 -27.58 31.42 3.71
N ARG A 292 -26.28 31.15 3.90
CA ARG A 292 -25.21 31.68 3.04
C ARG A 292 -25.13 30.97 1.69
N ILE A 293 -25.75 29.81 1.52
CA ILE A 293 -25.73 29.02 0.27
C ILE A 293 -26.66 29.63 -0.77
N THR A 294 -26.18 29.80 -2.01
CA THR A 294 -27.02 30.27 -3.13
C THR A 294 -27.88 29.12 -3.69
N ARG A 295 -28.99 29.41 -4.38
CA ARG A 295 -29.84 28.36 -5.00
C ARG A 295 -29.04 27.48 -5.98
N PHE A 296 -28.22 28.12 -6.83
CA PHE A 296 -27.29 27.41 -7.72
C PHE A 296 -26.17 26.70 -6.94
N GLY A 297 -25.67 27.34 -5.88
CA GLY A 297 -24.70 26.76 -4.93
C GLY A 297 -25.17 25.45 -4.30
N SER A 298 -26.45 25.35 -3.94
CA SER A 298 -27.05 24.12 -3.42
C SER A 298 -27.01 23.00 -4.45
N PHE A 299 -27.35 23.30 -5.72
CA PHE A 299 -27.28 22.34 -6.82
C PHE A 299 -25.87 21.80 -7.05
N ILE A 300 -24.86 22.68 -7.14
CA ILE A 300 -23.47 22.26 -7.40
C ILE A 300 -22.85 21.52 -6.22
N ARG A 301 -23.24 21.83 -4.97
CA ARG A 301 -22.81 21.06 -3.78
C ARG A 301 -23.46 19.68 -3.74
N ARG A 302 -24.76 19.58 -4.06
CA ARG A 302 -25.49 18.31 -4.08
C ARG A 302 -24.91 17.34 -5.10
N THR A 303 -24.49 17.86 -6.26
CA THR A 303 -23.88 17.08 -7.33
C THR A 303 -22.37 16.95 -7.21
N SER A 304 -21.75 17.53 -6.16
CA SER A 304 -20.28 17.65 -6.00
C SER A 304 -19.56 18.29 -7.19
N LEU A 305 -20.29 19.01 -8.04
CA LEU A 305 -19.73 19.72 -9.19
C LEU A 305 -18.88 20.92 -8.74
N ASP A 306 -19.04 21.38 -7.50
CA ASP A 306 -18.21 22.42 -6.91
C ASP A 306 -16.75 22.03 -6.71
N GLU A 307 -16.44 20.72 -6.69
CA GLU A 307 -15.08 20.19 -6.49
C GLU A 307 -14.31 19.99 -7.81
N LEU A 308 -14.94 20.14 -8.98
CA LEU A 308 -14.27 19.94 -10.27
C LEU A 308 -13.02 20.81 -10.51
N PRO A 309 -12.94 22.08 -10.03
CA PRO A 309 -11.70 22.86 -10.14
C PRO A 309 -10.48 22.24 -9.45
N GLN A 310 -10.66 21.27 -8.55
CA GLN A 310 -9.56 20.58 -7.87
C GLN A 310 -8.67 19.77 -8.82
N PHE A 311 -9.15 19.39 -10.01
CA PHE A 311 -8.30 18.75 -11.03
C PHE A 311 -7.14 19.67 -11.47
N ILE A 312 -7.31 21.00 -11.38
CA ILE A 312 -6.22 21.95 -11.59
C ILE A 312 -5.18 21.85 -10.46
N ASN A 313 -5.61 21.63 -9.21
CA ASN A 313 -4.68 21.38 -8.09
C ASN A 313 -3.89 20.07 -8.26
N VAL A 314 -4.51 19.07 -8.90
CA VAL A 314 -3.81 17.84 -9.28
C VAL A 314 -2.75 18.14 -10.33
N LEU A 315 -3.05 18.88 -11.40
CA LEU A 315 -2.04 19.28 -12.38
C LEU A 315 -0.90 20.10 -11.77
N GLN A 316 -1.20 21.00 -10.83
CA GLN A 316 -0.19 21.76 -10.07
C GLN A 316 0.65 20.91 -9.09
N GLY A 317 0.25 19.66 -8.86
CA GLY A 317 0.95 18.75 -7.95
C GLY A 317 0.68 18.98 -6.47
N ARG A 318 -0.30 19.82 -6.12
CA ARG A 318 -0.74 20.06 -4.73
C ARG A 318 -1.67 18.96 -4.21
N MET A 319 -2.42 18.35 -5.12
CA MET A 319 -3.34 17.24 -4.85
C MET A 319 -3.02 16.05 -5.76
N SER A 320 -3.69 14.94 -5.46
CA SER A 320 -3.73 13.74 -6.28
C SER A 320 -5.16 13.43 -6.73
N VAL A 321 -5.36 12.63 -7.78
CA VAL A 321 -6.71 12.19 -8.16
C VAL A 321 -7.29 11.30 -7.04
N VAL A 322 -6.46 10.37 -6.55
CA VAL A 322 -6.81 9.42 -5.49
C VAL A 322 -5.89 9.65 -4.29
N GLY A 323 -6.48 9.81 -3.11
CA GLY A 323 -5.78 9.99 -1.84
C GLY A 323 -6.74 10.36 -0.70
N PRO A 324 -6.23 10.55 0.53
CA PRO A 324 -7.04 10.99 1.68
C PRO A 324 -7.71 12.34 1.42
N ARG A 325 -8.99 12.47 1.78
CA ARG A 325 -9.74 13.72 1.55
C ARG A 325 -9.17 14.85 2.43
N PRO A 326 -8.85 16.04 1.87
CA PRO A 326 -8.28 17.14 2.63
C PRO A 326 -9.32 17.75 3.59
N HIS A 327 -8.95 17.83 4.87
CA HIS A 327 -9.77 18.46 5.91
C HIS A 327 -9.30 19.88 6.19
N ALA A 328 -10.24 20.72 6.66
CA ALA A 328 -9.92 22.07 7.13
C ALA A 328 -8.85 22.03 8.21
N VAL A 329 -7.96 23.02 8.21
CA VAL A 329 -6.86 23.13 9.17
C VAL A 329 -7.40 23.05 10.60
N ALA A 330 -8.47 23.80 10.90
CA ALA A 330 -9.16 23.75 12.20
C ALA A 330 -9.62 22.34 12.62
N HIS A 331 -10.19 21.55 11.69
CA HIS A 331 -10.62 20.19 11.99
C HIS A 331 -9.42 19.25 12.25
N ASN A 332 -8.31 19.44 11.54
CA ASN A 332 -7.11 18.64 11.78
C ASN A 332 -6.55 18.89 13.19
N GLU A 333 -6.50 20.16 13.63
CA GLU A 333 -6.02 20.50 14.97
C GLU A 333 -6.91 19.96 16.10
N GLN A 334 -8.21 19.82 15.84
CA GLN A 334 -9.14 19.16 16.76
C GLN A 334 -8.90 17.64 16.80
N TYR A 335 -8.96 16.97 15.64
CA TYR A 335 -8.92 15.50 15.60
C TYR A 335 -7.55 14.91 15.90
N ARG A 336 -6.44 15.61 15.63
CA ARG A 336 -5.09 15.12 15.98
C ARG A 336 -4.90 14.89 17.48
N LYS A 337 -5.67 15.60 18.32
CA LYS A 337 -5.64 15.44 19.79
C LYS A 337 -6.50 14.27 20.27
N LEU A 338 -7.44 13.82 19.45
CA LEU A 338 -8.46 12.83 19.81
C LEU A 338 -8.23 11.45 19.18
N ILE A 339 -7.49 11.40 18.07
CA ILE A 339 -7.25 10.18 17.28
C ILE A 339 -5.74 9.97 17.14
N LYS A 340 -5.24 8.88 17.74
CA LYS A 340 -3.83 8.46 17.61
C LYS A 340 -3.53 8.18 16.13
N GLY A 341 -2.36 8.64 15.67
CA GLY A 341 -1.95 8.43 14.27
C GLY A 341 -2.74 9.24 13.24
N TYR A 342 -3.60 10.19 13.64
CA TYR A 342 -4.39 11.00 12.71
C TYR A 342 -3.54 11.67 11.61
N MET A 343 -2.35 12.18 11.97
CA MET A 343 -1.46 12.88 11.05
C MET A 343 -0.79 11.98 10.01
N LEU A 344 -0.86 10.65 10.17
CA LEU A 344 -0.29 9.70 9.22
C LEU A 344 -0.88 9.86 7.82
N ARG A 345 -2.17 10.23 7.72
CA ARG A 345 -2.85 10.46 6.43
C ARG A 345 -2.23 11.58 5.59
N HIS A 346 -1.44 12.47 6.20
CA HIS A 346 -0.74 13.55 5.50
C HIS A 346 0.60 13.11 4.90
N LYS A 347 1.03 11.85 5.08
CA LYS A 347 2.22 11.30 4.40
C LYS A 347 2.01 11.04 2.90
N VAL A 348 0.81 11.25 2.38
CA VAL A 348 0.52 11.25 0.94
C VAL A 348 -0.23 12.52 0.56
N LYS A 349 -0.19 12.88 -0.73
CA LYS A 349 -0.96 14.03 -1.23
C LYS A 349 -2.46 13.78 -1.02
N PRO A 350 -3.22 14.80 -0.63
CA PRO A 350 -4.66 14.67 -0.51
C PRO A 350 -5.32 14.40 -1.87
N GLY A 351 -6.39 13.61 -1.84
CA GLY A 351 -7.14 13.19 -3.02
C GLY A 351 -8.42 13.98 -3.26
N ILE A 352 -8.86 14.04 -4.53
CA ILE A 352 -10.23 14.43 -4.88
C ILE A 352 -11.20 13.31 -4.44
N THR A 353 -10.84 12.07 -4.77
CA THR A 353 -11.48 10.84 -4.29
C THR A 353 -10.50 10.01 -3.46
N GLY A 354 -10.99 9.03 -2.72
CA GLY A 354 -10.19 8.21 -1.82
C GLY A 354 -10.93 6.96 -1.35
N TRP A 355 -10.17 6.04 -0.75
CA TRP A 355 -10.70 4.75 -0.30
C TRP A 355 -11.82 4.91 0.74
N ALA A 356 -11.67 5.81 1.70
CA ALA A 356 -12.73 6.10 2.67
C ALA A 356 -14.01 6.64 1.99
N GLN A 357 -13.88 7.50 0.98
CA GLN A 357 -15.03 8.11 0.28
C GLN A 357 -15.86 7.06 -0.47
N VAL A 358 -15.21 6.10 -1.14
CA VAL A 358 -15.92 5.05 -1.90
C VAL A 358 -16.53 3.96 -1.01
N ASN A 359 -16.14 3.89 0.27
CA ASN A 359 -16.73 2.98 1.27
C ASN A 359 -17.74 3.70 2.19
N GLY A 360 -18.40 4.75 1.70
CA GLY A 360 -19.52 5.40 2.40
C GLY A 360 -19.11 6.41 3.48
N LEU A 361 -17.81 6.61 3.72
CA LEU A 361 -17.31 7.60 4.68
C LEU A 361 -17.04 8.94 3.99
N ARG A 362 -17.98 9.42 3.16
CA ARG A 362 -17.89 10.72 2.43
C ARG A 362 -18.50 11.89 3.21
N GLY A 363 -19.50 11.63 4.04
CA GLY A 363 -20.32 12.63 4.73
C GLY A 363 -19.70 13.30 5.97
N GLU A 364 -20.56 13.99 6.71
CA GLU A 364 -20.20 14.73 7.94
C GLU A 364 -19.74 13.75 9.03
N THR A 365 -18.60 14.06 9.66
CA THR A 365 -17.99 13.28 10.72
C THR A 365 -18.64 13.65 12.06
N GLU A 366 -19.95 13.44 12.16
CA GLU A 366 -20.76 13.80 13.35
C GLU A 366 -20.31 13.05 14.61
N THR A 367 -19.71 11.87 14.45
CA THR A 367 -19.17 11.08 15.57
C THR A 367 -17.67 10.85 15.43
N LEU A 368 -16.99 10.80 16.57
CA LEU A 368 -15.56 10.49 16.66
C LEU A 368 -15.23 9.14 15.99
N ASP A 369 -16.13 8.15 16.13
CA ASP A 369 -15.92 6.80 15.60
C ASP A 369 -16.00 6.76 14.06
N LYS A 370 -16.90 7.53 13.45
CA LYS A 370 -16.91 7.70 11.98
C LYS A 370 -15.61 8.32 11.49
N MET A 371 -15.05 9.27 12.25
CA MET A 371 -13.76 9.86 11.90
C MET A 371 -12.61 8.86 12.09
N ARG A 372 -12.59 8.09 13.17
CA ARG A 372 -11.60 7.01 13.36
C ARG A 372 -11.65 6.00 12.22
N ALA A 373 -12.84 5.55 11.84
CA ALA A 373 -13.02 4.66 10.70
C ALA A 373 -12.47 5.28 9.41
N ARG A 374 -12.76 6.56 9.14
CA ARG A 374 -12.21 7.25 7.96
C ARG A 374 -10.69 7.29 7.97
N VAL A 375 -10.05 7.59 9.11
CA VAL A 375 -8.59 7.55 9.24
C VAL A 375 -8.06 6.13 8.97
N GLN A 376 -8.74 5.09 9.47
CA GLN A 376 -8.33 3.71 9.23
C GLN A 376 -8.35 3.38 7.74
N TYR A 377 -9.42 3.72 7.01
CA TYR A 377 -9.49 3.54 5.56
C TYR A 377 -8.40 4.35 4.82
N ASP A 378 -8.05 5.55 5.28
CA ASP A 378 -6.94 6.32 4.68
C ASP A 378 -5.58 5.63 4.91
N ILE A 379 -5.35 5.08 6.10
CA ILE A 379 -4.12 4.31 6.42
C ILE A 379 -4.08 3.01 5.61
N ASP A 380 -5.20 2.29 5.49
CA ASP A 380 -5.31 1.06 4.70
C ASP A 380 -5.03 1.33 3.22
N TYR A 381 -5.47 2.50 2.71
CA TYR A 381 -5.13 2.94 1.37
C TYR A 381 -3.63 3.12 1.18
N MET A 382 -2.96 3.77 2.13
CA MET A 382 -1.52 3.99 2.07
C MET A 382 -0.74 2.67 2.16
N ARG A 383 -1.15 1.76 3.05
CA ARG A 383 -0.54 0.43 3.23
C ARG A 383 -0.57 -0.40 1.96
N ASN A 384 -1.70 -0.38 1.25
CA ASN A 384 -1.97 -1.22 0.08
C ASN A 384 -1.88 -0.44 -1.24
N TRP A 385 -1.24 0.73 -1.23
CA TRP A 385 -1.21 1.60 -2.39
C TRP A 385 -0.57 0.89 -3.60
N SER A 386 -1.27 0.95 -4.73
CA SER A 386 -0.77 0.56 -6.03
C SER A 386 -1.54 1.33 -7.11
N LEU A 387 -0.96 1.45 -8.31
CA LEU A 387 -1.65 2.09 -9.44
C LEU A 387 -2.96 1.38 -9.79
N GLY A 388 -3.00 0.05 -9.69
CA GLY A 388 -4.23 -0.72 -9.90
C GLY A 388 -5.30 -0.42 -8.84
N PHE A 389 -4.89 -0.18 -7.60
CA PHE A 389 -5.82 0.21 -6.53
C PHE A 389 -6.39 1.62 -6.76
N ASP A 390 -5.58 2.57 -7.25
CA ASP A 390 -6.06 3.89 -7.65
C ASP A 390 -7.12 3.81 -8.77
N LEU A 391 -6.88 3.02 -9.82
CA LEU A 391 -7.84 2.83 -10.91
C LEU A 391 -9.14 2.18 -10.42
N MET A 392 -9.04 1.20 -9.53
CA MET A 392 -10.21 0.58 -8.90
C MET A 392 -11.02 1.59 -8.08
N ILE A 393 -10.36 2.46 -7.32
CA ILE A 393 -11.02 3.53 -6.55
C ILE A 393 -11.73 4.48 -7.52
N ILE A 394 -11.08 4.92 -8.59
CA ILE A 394 -11.70 5.79 -9.61
C ILE A 394 -12.95 5.15 -10.21
N GLY A 395 -12.87 3.87 -10.59
CA GLY A 395 -14.03 3.12 -11.11
C GLY A 395 -15.17 3.03 -10.09
N LYS A 396 -14.86 2.74 -8.82
CA LYS A 396 -15.85 2.77 -7.73
C LYS A 396 -16.45 4.16 -7.54
N THR A 397 -15.66 5.22 -7.65
CA THR A 397 -16.14 6.60 -7.55
C THR A 397 -17.19 6.90 -8.62
N LEU A 398 -16.96 6.49 -9.87
CA LEU A 398 -17.93 6.65 -10.95
C LEU A 398 -19.23 5.89 -10.65
N ALA A 399 -19.12 4.65 -10.18
CA ALA A 399 -20.29 3.84 -9.80
C ALA A 399 -21.08 4.44 -8.63
N VAL A 400 -20.38 4.98 -7.62
CA VAL A 400 -21.02 5.68 -6.49
C VAL A 400 -21.70 6.94 -7.00
N VAL A 401 -21.03 7.81 -7.76
CA VAL A 401 -21.63 9.03 -8.30
C VAL A 401 -22.86 8.74 -9.17
N TRP A 402 -22.87 7.62 -9.90
CA TRP A 402 -24.03 7.24 -10.71
C TRP A 402 -25.19 6.67 -9.88
N ARG A 403 -24.92 5.81 -8.89
CA ARG A 403 -25.97 5.25 -8.00
C ARG A 403 -26.54 6.27 -7.02
N ASP A 404 -25.69 7.17 -6.53
CA ASP A 404 -26.02 8.19 -5.53
C ASP A 404 -26.83 9.36 -6.14
N GLN A 405 -27.11 9.34 -7.46
CA GLN A 405 -28.14 10.20 -8.05
C GLN A 405 -29.54 9.94 -7.47
N ASN A 406 -29.74 8.76 -6.85
CA ASN A 406 -31.02 8.32 -6.28
C ASN A 406 -31.00 8.18 -4.74
N ALA A 407 -29.90 8.52 -4.05
CA ALA A 407 -29.75 8.28 -2.61
C ALA A 407 -29.48 9.56 -1.81
N TYR A 408 -30.27 10.61 -2.03
CA TYR A 408 -30.42 11.69 -1.04
C TYR A 408 -31.82 12.27 -0.99
#